data_AF-A0A0D2MYC7-F1
#
_entry.id   AF-A0A0D2MYC7-F1
#
_cell.length_a   1.000
_cell.length_b   1.000
_cell.length_c   1.000
_cell.angle_alpha   90.00
_cell.angle_beta   90.00
_cell.angle_gamma   90.00
#
_symmetry.space_group_name_H-M   'P 1'
#
loop_
_entity.id
_entity.type
_entity.pdbx_description
1 polymer ?
#
loop_
_entity_poly.entity_id
_entity_poly.type
_entity_poly.pdbx_seq_one_letter_code
_entity_poly.pdbx_strand_id
1 'polypeptide(L)'
;MGAKWLIGVGVNLVGSILINLGTNVMKLGHNKRAALPLAEADKPPISRFREWQFGVAAFTVGNVANFLSFGYAAQSLLSAIGCVQFVSNVIFASLVLKEKVTRSVLAATACIVAGCVLLVSFGDHSSSVFTAKDLLRFYAEPVYISYLSVSTAAVVGCYTLYNMGRRRTL
;
A
#
# COMPACT_ATOMS: atom_id res chain seq x y z
N MET A 1 13.29 6.42 -26.05
CA MET A 1 12.49 6.22 -24.81
C MET A 1 12.76 4.86 -24.12
N GLY A 2 13.99 4.28 -24.20
CA GLY A 2 14.16 2.83 -23.99
C GLY A 2 14.52 2.29 -22.59
N ALA A 3 15.11 3.07 -21.67
CA ALA A 3 15.67 2.50 -20.42
C ALA A 3 15.18 3.16 -19.11
N LYS A 4 14.54 4.33 -19.18
CA LYS A 4 14.14 5.10 -17.98
C LYS A 4 13.02 4.43 -17.19
N TRP A 5 12.13 3.70 -17.86
CA TRP A 5 11.03 2.99 -17.21
C TRP A 5 11.52 1.81 -16.35
N LEU A 6 12.60 1.12 -16.76
CA LEU A 6 13.24 0.08 -15.95
C LEU A 6 13.79 0.63 -14.62
N ILE A 7 14.36 1.84 -14.67
CA ILE A 7 14.80 2.55 -13.47
C ILE A 7 13.61 2.82 -12.55
N GLY A 8 12.50 3.32 -13.12
CA GLY A 8 11.25 3.51 -12.37
C GLY A 8 10.76 2.23 -11.70
N VAL A 9 10.69 1.13 -12.44
CA VAL A 9 10.29 -0.19 -11.91
C VAL A 9 11.23 -0.67 -10.81
N GLY A 10 12.55 -0.59 -11.03
CA GLY A 10 13.55 -1.02 -10.05
C GLY A 10 13.47 -0.21 -8.75
N VAL A 11 13.40 1.11 -8.86
CA VAL A 11 13.26 2.02 -7.71
C VAL A 11 11.94 1.76 -6.97
N ASN A 12 10.84 1.54 -7.70
CA ASN A 12 9.54 1.23 -7.09
C ASN A 12 9.59 -0.10 -6.31
N LEU A 13 10.20 -1.13 -6.88
CA LEU A 13 10.28 -2.45 -6.28
C LEU A 13 11.14 -2.43 -5.01
N VAL A 14 12.30 -1.78 -5.06
CA VAL A 14 13.16 -1.58 -3.88
C VAL A 14 12.43 -0.76 -2.82
N GLY A 15 11.77 0.34 -3.21
CA GLY A 15 11.01 1.18 -2.30
C GLY A 15 9.88 0.42 -1.62
N SER A 16 9.13 -0.38 -2.38
CA SER A 16 8.04 -1.22 -1.88
C SER A 16 8.53 -2.24 -0.84
N ILE A 17 9.59 -3.00 -1.16
CA ILE A 17 10.22 -3.95 -0.22
C ILE A 17 10.68 -3.23 1.05
N LEU A 18 11.27 -2.04 0.94
CA LEU A 18 11.74 -1.26 2.08
C LEU A 18 10.58 -0.72 2.94
N ILE A 19 9.45 -0.35 2.33
CA ILE A 19 8.21 -0.02 3.04
C ILE A 19 7.77 -1.19 3.90
N ASN A 20 7.70 -2.41 3.35
CA ASN A 20 7.30 -3.60 4.08
C ASN A 20 8.26 -3.98 5.20
N LEU A 21 9.56 -3.84 4.98
CA LEU A 21 10.55 -4.00 6.04
C LEU A 21 10.26 -2.98 7.15
N GLY A 22 10.11 -1.70 6.79
CA GLY A 22 9.82 -0.63 7.73
C GLY A 22 8.59 -0.88 8.58
N THR A 23 7.46 -1.27 7.97
CA THR A 23 6.22 -1.57 8.68
C THR A 23 6.36 -2.78 9.62
N ASN A 24 7.04 -3.83 9.20
CA ASN A 24 7.26 -5.01 10.05
C ASN A 24 8.21 -4.70 11.21
N VAL A 25 9.26 -3.90 11.01
CA VAL A 25 10.14 -3.49 12.10
C VAL A 25 9.42 -2.52 13.07
N MET A 26 8.59 -1.59 12.57
CA MET A 26 7.74 -0.76 13.43
C MET A 26 6.81 -1.64 14.29
N LYS A 27 6.17 -2.65 13.69
CA LYS A 27 5.31 -3.61 14.40
C LYS A 27 6.11 -4.41 15.44
N LEU A 28 7.36 -4.81 15.15
CA LEU A 28 8.26 -5.41 16.13
C LEU A 28 8.52 -4.48 17.32
N GLY A 29 8.74 -3.18 17.08
CA GLY A 29 8.89 -2.18 18.14
C GLY A 29 7.64 -2.08 19.02
N HIS A 30 6.45 -2.08 18.42
CA HIS A 30 5.18 -2.11 19.15
C HIS A 30 5.03 -3.39 19.99
N ASN A 31 5.37 -4.55 19.43
CA ASN A 31 5.32 -5.83 20.15
C ASN A 31 6.28 -5.84 21.35
N LYS A 32 7.49 -5.29 21.18
CA LYS A 32 8.47 -5.15 22.27
C LYS A 32 7.97 -4.22 23.39
N ARG A 33 7.36 -3.09 23.04
CA ARG A 33 6.72 -2.19 24.01
C ARG A 33 5.57 -2.90 24.73
N ALA A 34 4.72 -3.61 23.99
CA ALA A 34 3.56 -4.31 24.54
C ALA A 34 3.98 -5.40 25.53
N ALA A 35 5.09 -6.09 25.29
CA ALA A 35 5.64 -7.16 26.13
C ALA A 35 6.27 -6.69 27.45
N LEU A 36 6.46 -5.38 27.67
CA LEU A 36 6.99 -4.87 28.94
C LEU A 36 5.99 -5.11 30.09
N PRO A 37 6.44 -5.60 31.26
CA PRO A 37 5.59 -5.87 32.43
C PRO A 37 5.28 -4.58 33.20
N LEU A 38 4.80 -3.56 32.49
CA LEU A 38 4.40 -2.26 33.04
C LEU A 38 2.94 -2.01 32.72
N ALA A 39 2.24 -1.25 33.57
CA ALA A 39 0.92 -0.74 33.21
C ALA A 39 1.03 0.14 31.96
N GLU A 40 -0.01 0.18 31.12
CA GLU A 40 0.03 0.94 29.85
C GLU A 40 0.37 2.42 30.06
N ALA A 41 -0.06 3.02 31.17
CA ALA A 41 0.24 4.41 31.53
C ALA A 41 1.74 4.65 31.77
N ASP A 42 2.47 3.64 32.25
CA ASP A 42 3.89 3.73 32.60
C ASP A 42 4.82 3.26 31.47
N LYS A 43 4.26 2.70 30.39
CA LYS A 43 5.08 2.21 29.26
C LYS A 43 5.73 3.39 28.52
N PRO A 44 7.04 3.33 28.27
CA PRO A 44 7.76 4.41 27.59
C PRO A 44 7.17 4.68 26.19
N PRO A 45 7.33 5.90 25.68
CA PRO A 45 6.85 6.25 24.35
C PRO A 45 7.51 5.38 23.27
N ILE A 46 6.75 5.04 22.24
CA ILE A 46 7.22 4.14 21.17
C ILE A 46 8.45 4.69 20.43
N SER A 47 8.58 6.02 20.37
CA SER A 47 9.72 6.71 19.76
C SER A 47 11.08 6.42 20.41
N ARG A 48 11.09 5.88 21.64
CA ARG A 48 12.32 5.47 22.33
C ARG A 48 12.85 4.11 21.86
N PHE A 49 12.03 3.29 21.20
CA PHE A 49 12.42 1.97 20.72
C PHE A 49 13.21 2.08 19.40
N ARG A 50 14.44 1.55 19.39
CA ARG A 50 15.36 1.66 18.23
C ARG A 50 14.80 0.97 16.99
N GLU A 51 14.09 -0.14 17.17
CA GLU A 51 13.43 -0.87 16.10
C GLU A 51 12.37 0.02 15.44
N TRP A 52 11.56 0.71 16.24
CA TRP A 52 10.55 1.60 15.70
C TRP A 52 11.19 2.76 14.93
N GLN A 53 12.25 3.37 15.45
CA GLN A 53 12.98 4.44 14.75
C GLN A 53 13.56 3.96 13.40
N PHE A 54 14.20 2.79 13.38
CA PHE A 54 14.71 2.20 12.14
C PHE A 54 13.57 1.88 11.17
N GLY A 55 12.46 1.35 11.68
CA GLY A 55 11.27 1.05 10.90
C GLY A 55 10.67 2.30 10.24
N VAL A 56 10.56 3.41 10.98
CA VAL A 56 10.10 4.71 10.45
C VAL A 56 11.06 5.25 9.39
N ALA A 57 12.38 5.16 9.62
CA ALA A 57 13.37 5.60 8.64
C ALA A 57 13.28 4.80 7.33
N ALA A 58 13.26 3.46 7.42
CA ALA A 58 13.11 2.58 6.26
C ALA A 58 11.78 2.82 5.53
N PHE A 59 10.68 2.92 6.27
CA PHE A 59 9.36 3.23 5.70
C PHE A 59 9.37 4.57 4.94
N THR A 60 9.98 5.61 5.51
CA THR A 60 10.04 6.94 4.90
C THR A 60 10.88 6.91 3.61
N VAL A 61 12.08 6.31 3.66
CA VAL A 61 12.95 6.18 2.49
C VAL A 61 12.26 5.37 1.39
N GLY A 62 11.56 4.29 1.76
CA GLY A 62 10.82 3.47 0.82
C GLY A 62 9.69 4.23 0.11
N ASN A 63 8.94 5.06 0.85
CA ASN A 63 7.91 5.92 0.27
C ASN A 63 8.49 7.00 -0.64
N VAL A 64 9.62 7.62 -0.27
CA VAL A 64 10.31 8.58 -1.14
C VAL A 64 10.76 7.92 -2.43
N ALA A 65 11.35 6.73 -2.37
CA ALA A 65 11.72 5.96 -3.56
C ALA A 65 10.48 5.65 -4.43
N ASN A 66 9.38 5.21 -3.80
CA ASN A 66 8.13 4.94 -4.52
C ASN A 66 7.60 6.21 -5.22
N PHE A 67 7.59 7.35 -4.54
CA PHE A 67 7.18 8.62 -5.12
C PHE A 67 8.07 9.04 -6.31
N LEU A 68 9.39 8.89 -6.17
CA LEU A 68 10.32 9.18 -7.27
C LEU A 68 10.06 8.30 -8.49
N SER A 69 9.64 7.05 -8.29
CA SER A 69 9.34 6.14 -9.39
C SER A 69 8.19 6.61 -10.30
N PHE A 70 7.25 7.40 -9.77
CA PHE A 70 6.13 7.96 -10.54
C PHE A 70 6.59 8.95 -11.63
N GLY A 71 7.79 9.54 -11.48
CA GLY A 71 8.41 10.38 -12.51
C GLY A 71 9.02 9.59 -13.67
N TYR A 72 9.20 8.26 -13.52
CA TYR A 72 9.91 7.42 -14.49
C TYR A 72 9.04 6.35 -15.15
N ALA A 73 7.95 5.92 -14.51
CA ALA A 73 7.04 4.90 -15.01
C ALA A 73 5.58 5.24 -14.69
N ALA A 74 4.66 4.84 -15.57
CA ALA A 74 3.23 5.04 -15.38
C ALA A 74 2.72 4.26 -14.15
N GLN A 75 1.81 4.87 -13.39
CA GLN A 75 1.30 4.25 -12.16
C GLN A 75 0.51 2.95 -12.41
N SER A 76 -0.13 2.81 -13.57
CA SER A 76 -0.79 1.55 -13.97
C SER A 76 0.21 0.39 -14.05
N LEU A 77 1.38 0.62 -14.65
CA LEU A 77 2.47 -0.37 -14.70
C LEU A 77 3.01 -0.69 -13.30
N LEU A 78 3.28 0.35 -12.50
CA LEU A 78 3.79 0.17 -11.13
C LEU A 78 2.80 -0.57 -10.23
N SER A 79 1.51 -0.29 -10.36
CA SER A 79 0.43 -1.00 -9.65
C SER A 79 0.39 -2.47 -10.02
N ALA A 80 0.67 -2.81 -11.28
CA ALA A 80 0.67 -4.19 -11.75
C ALA A 80 1.82 -5.02 -11.11
N ILE A 81 2.98 -4.40 -10.90
CA ILE A 81 4.17 -5.02 -10.28
C ILE A 81 4.09 -4.98 -8.74
N GLY A 82 3.17 -4.20 -8.17
CA GLY A 82 2.95 -4.07 -6.73
C GLY A 82 2.60 -5.38 -6.00
N CYS A 83 2.32 -6.47 -6.71
CA CYS A 83 2.11 -7.79 -6.13
C CYS A 83 3.30 -8.29 -5.28
N VAL A 84 4.52 -7.80 -5.58
CA VAL A 84 5.74 -8.08 -4.80
C VAL A 84 5.60 -7.64 -3.34
N GLN A 85 4.73 -6.68 -3.07
CA GLN A 85 4.45 -6.19 -1.72
C GLN A 85 3.76 -7.23 -0.86
N PHE A 86 2.87 -8.05 -1.43
CA PHE A 86 2.23 -9.11 -0.64
C PHE A 86 3.23 -10.20 -0.28
N VAL A 87 4.06 -10.61 -1.25
CA VAL A 87 5.08 -11.65 -1.04
C VAL A 87 6.13 -11.20 -0.03
N SER A 88 6.72 -10.01 -0.22
CA SER A 88 7.74 -9.48 0.68
C SER A 88 7.19 -9.21 2.08
N ASN A 89 5.94 -8.79 2.23
CA ASN A 89 5.32 -8.62 3.54
C ASN A 89 5.22 -9.96 4.30
N VAL A 90 4.81 -11.05 3.65
CA VAL A 90 4.77 -12.38 4.28
C VAL A 90 6.16 -12.84 4.73
N ILE A 91 7.18 -12.60 3.90
CA ILE A 91 8.57 -12.92 4.23
C ILE A 91 9.02 -12.14 5.47
N PHE A 92 8.80 -10.82 5.49
CA PHE A 92 9.21 -10.00 6.63
C PHE A 92 8.39 -10.26 7.89
N ALA A 93 7.10 -10.55 7.78
CA ALA A 93 6.29 -10.99 8.91
C ALA A 93 6.86 -12.26 9.55
N SER A 94 7.30 -13.22 8.73
CA SER A 94 7.94 -14.44 9.22
C SER A 94 9.34 -14.20 9.80
N LEU A 95 10.17 -13.38 9.15
CA LEU A 95 11.57 -13.20 9.56
C LEU A 95 11.74 -12.20 10.72
N VAL A 96 11.06 -11.05 10.64
CA VAL A 96 11.22 -9.94 11.60
C VAL A 96 10.39 -10.18 12.86
N LEU A 97 9.13 -10.64 12.70
CA LEU A 97 8.25 -10.87 13.85
C LEU A 97 8.25 -12.32 14.34
N LYS A 98 8.84 -13.26 13.59
CA LYS A 98 8.79 -14.70 13.89
C LYS A 98 7.36 -15.22 14.00
N GLU A 99 6.42 -14.61 13.29
CA GLU A 99 5.03 -15.07 13.22
C GLU A 99 4.95 -16.36 12.40
N LYS A 100 4.11 -17.32 12.83
CA LYS A 100 3.89 -18.56 12.08
C LYS A 100 3.04 -18.24 10.84
N VAL A 101 3.63 -18.40 9.66
CA VAL A 101 2.89 -18.29 8.40
C VAL A 101 1.95 -19.48 8.27
N THR A 102 0.64 -19.22 8.37
CA THR A 102 -0.37 -20.26 8.23
C THR A 102 -0.61 -20.60 6.75
N ARG A 103 -1.11 -21.82 6.48
CA ARG A 103 -1.48 -22.23 5.12
C ARG A 103 -2.52 -21.30 4.49
N SER A 104 -3.40 -20.72 5.30
CA SER A 104 -4.39 -19.74 4.86
C SER A 104 -3.74 -18.45 4.36
N VAL A 105 -2.73 -17.91 5.06
CA VAL A 105 -1.98 -16.72 4.62
C VAL A 105 -1.26 -17.00 3.30
N LEU A 106 -0.66 -18.18 3.16
CA LEU A 106 0.02 -18.56 1.93
C LEU A 106 -0.96 -18.69 0.76
N ALA A 107 -2.11 -19.35 0.96
CA ALA A 107 -3.15 -19.48 -0.06
C ALA A 107 -3.74 -18.13 -0.47
N ALA A 108 -4.01 -17.23 0.49
CA ALA A 108 -4.47 -15.87 0.22
C ALA A 108 -3.44 -15.08 -0.59
N THR A 109 -2.16 -15.15 -0.20
CA THR A 109 -1.06 -14.48 -0.91
C THR A 109 -0.93 -15.01 -2.33
N ALA A 110 -1.00 -16.33 -2.52
CA ALA A 110 -0.95 -16.95 -3.84
C ALA A 110 -2.14 -16.51 -4.72
N CYS A 111 -3.35 -16.42 -4.15
CA CYS A 111 -4.52 -15.93 -4.85
C CYS A 111 -4.37 -14.46 -5.28
N ILE A 112 -3.84 -13.59 -4.40
CA ILE A 112 -3.56 -12.18 -4.72
C ILE A 112 -2.53 -12.08 -5.86
N VAL A 113 -1.43 -12.83 -5.77
CA VAL A 113 -0.39 -12.84 -6.80
C VAL A 113 -0.97 -13.32 -8.13
N ALA A 114 -1.79 -14.38 -8.14
CA ALA A 114 -2.46 -14.85 -9.34
C ALA A 114 -3.38 -13.77 -9.95
N GLY A 115 -4.17 -13.09 -9.11
CA GLY A 115 -5.00 -11.96 -9.54
C GLY A 115 -4.19 -10.81 -10.16
N CYS A 116 -3.05 -10.47 -9.57
CA CYS A 116 -2.13 -9.47 -10.13
C CYS A 116 -1.53 -9.92 -11.46
N VAL A 117 -1.14 -11.19 -11.60
CA VAL A 117 -0.64 -11.74 -12.88
C VAL A 117 -1.71 -11.65 -13.95
N LEU A 118 -2.95 -12.05 -13.65
CA LEU A 118 -4.07 -11.91 -14.59
C LEU A 118 -4.30 -10.44 -14.98
N LEU A 119 -4.27 -9.52 -14.01
CA LEU A 119 -4.42 -8.09 -14.26
C LEU A 119 -3.31 -7.54 -15.16
N VAL A 120 -2.05 -7.96 -14.95
CA VAL A 120 -0.93 -7.58 -15.83
C VAL A 120 -1.14 -8.18 -17.22
N SER A 121 -1.47 -9.47 -17.32
CA SER A 121 -1.57 -10.18 -18.61
C SER A 121 -2.72 -9.68 -19.49
N PHE A 122 -3.86 -9.36 -18.89
CA PHE A 122 -5.07 -8.94 -19.61
C PHE A 122 -5.33 -7.43 -19.53
N GLY A 123 -4.50 -6.68 -18.80
CA GLY A 123 -4.61 -5.23 -18.70
C GLY A 123 -4.31 -4.53 -20.01
N ASP A 124 -4.98 -3.41 -20.27
CA ASP A 124 -4.68 -2.61 -21.45
C ASP A 124 -3.30 -1.95 -21.31
N HIS A 125 -2.40 -2.26 -22.24
CA HIS A 125 -1.04 -1.74 -22.28
C HIS A 125 -0.93 -0.45 -23.11
N SER A 126 -2.03 0.02 -23.69
CA SER A 126 -2.06 1.24 -24.50
C SER A 126 -2.00 2.48 -23.62
N SER A 127 -0.79 2.98 -23.42
CA SER A 127 -0.56 4.28 -22.79
C SER A 127 -0.83 5.39 -23.81
N SER A 128 -2.10 5.74 -24.02
CA SER A 128 -2.43 6.95 -24.79
C SER A 128 -1.95 8.16 -23.99
N VAL A 129 -1.01 8.92 -24.56
CA VAL A 129 -0.53 10.16 -23.94
C VAL A 129 -1.62 11.21 -24.15
N PHE A 130 -2.47 11.38 -23.15
CA PHE A 130 -3.54 12.38 -23.18
C PHE A 130 -2.99 13.78 -22.94
N THR A 131 -3.39 14.72 -23.79
CA THR A 131 -3.09 16.15 -23.59
C THR A 131 -4.02 16.71 -22.50
N ALA A 132 -3.64 17.81 -21.85
CA ALA A 132 -4.49 18.51 -20.86
C ALA A 132 -5.92 18.80 -21.38
N LYS A 133 -6.05 19.10 -22.69
CA LYS A 133 -7.35 19.30 -23.34
C LYS A 133 -8.19 18.02 -23.41
N ASP A 134 -7.54 16.88 -23.65
CA ASP A 134 -8.21 15.57 -23.71
C ASP A 134 -8.71 15.17 -22.32
N LEU A 135 -7.90 15.40 -21.29
CA LEU A 135 -8.31 15.19 -19.90
C LEU A 135 -9.52 16.03 -19.52
N LEU A 136 -9.52 17.34 -19.83
CA LEU A 136 -10.67 18.21 -19.57
C LEU A 136 -11.94 17.72 -20.26
N ARG A 137 -11.81 17.19 -21.48
CA ARG A 137 -12.95 16.59 -22.19
C ARG A 137 -13.46 15.33 -21.48
N PHE A 138 -12.59 14.44 -21.02
CA PHE A 138 -13.01 13.26 -20.26
C PHE A 138 -13.64 13.62 -18.92
N TYR A 139 -13.14 14.66 -18.24
CA TYR A 139 -13.75 15.17 -17.01
C TYR A 139 -15.16 15.73 -17.21
N ALA A 140 -15.43 16.30 -18.40
CA ALA A 140 -16.74 16.84 -18.75
C ALA A 140 -17.72 15.77 -19.28
N GLU A 141 -17.26 14.54 -19.48
CA GLU A 141 -18.09 13.48 -20.05
C GLU A 141 -19.17 13.04 -19.04
N PRO A 142 -20.46 12.99 -19.42
CA PRO A 142 -21.55 12.74 -18.47
C PRO A 142 -21.42 11.38 -17.78
N VAL A 143 -20.82 10.39 -18.43
CA VAL A 143 -20.53 9.08 -17.84
C VAL A 143 -19.57 9.23 -16.66
N TYR A 144 -18.49 9.99 -16.82
CA TYR A 144 -17.52 10.25 -15.77
C TYR A 144 -18.13 11.04 -14.60
N ILE A 145 -18.95 12.06 -14.89
CA ILE A 145 -19.66 12.83 -13.86
C ILE A 145 -20.65 11.96 -13.09
N SER A 146 -21.37 11.06 -13.78
CA SER A 146 -22.30 10.13 -13.13
C SER A 146 -21.55 9.16 -12.20
N TYR A 147 -20.42 8.61 -12.66
CA TYR A 147 -19.54 7.77 -11.85
C TYR A 147 -19.05 8.49 -10.59
N LEU A 148 -18.58 9.75 -10.72
CA LEU A 148 -18.16 10.56 -9.57
C LEU A 148 -19.31 10.78 -8.58
N SER A 149 -20.49 11.17 -9.09
CA SER A 149 -21.67 11.44 -8.27
C SER A 149 -22.11 10.23 -7.46
N VAL A 150 -22.18 9.06 -8.11
CA VAL A 150 -22.52 7.78 -7.46
C VAL A 150 -21.46 7.38 -6.44
N SER A 151 -20.18 7.51 -6.80
CA SER A 151 -19.06 7.18 -5.90
C SER A 151 -19.08 8.06 -4.64
N THR A 152 -19.29 9.38 -4.80
CA THR A 152 -19.42 10.31 -3.67
C THR A 152 -20.63 9.99 -2.81
N ALA A 153 -21.78 9.72 -3.42
CA ALA A 153 -22.99 9.34 -2.69
C ALA A 153 -22.80 8.05 -1.89
N ALA A 154 -22.12 7.05 -2.46
CA ALA A 154 -21.79 5.81 -1.79
C ALA A 154 -20.87 6.05 -0.58
N VAL A 155 -19.82 6.86 -0.74
CA VAL A 155 -18.90 7.21 0.36
C VAL A 155 -19.64 7.92 1.49
N VAL A 156 -20.46 8.92 1.18
CA VAL A 156 -21.28 9.64 2.17
C VAL A 156 -22.29 8.69 2.83
N GLY A 157 -22.93 7.82 2.07
CA GLY A 157 -23.84 6.79 2.57
C GLY A 157 -23.15 5.85 3.57
N CYS A 158 -22.01 5.27 3.20
CA CYS A 158 -21.22 4.43 4.09
C CYS A 158 -20.78 5.16 5.36
N TYR A 159 -20.34 6.42 5.22
CA TYR A 159 -19.92 7.24 6.36
C TYR A 159 -21.08 7.55 7.32
N THR A 160 -22.25 7.90 6.79
CA THR A 160 -23.45 8.16 7.59
C THR A 160 -23.93 6.89 8.29
N LEU A 161 -23.96 5.75 7.60
CA LEU A 161 -24.29 4.44 8.19
C LEU A 161 -23.33 4.06 9.32
N TYR A 162 -22.02 4.23 9.09
CA TYR A 162 -21.00 3.99 10.13
C TYR A 162 -21.24 4.88 11.35
N ASN A 163 -21.51 6.18 11.16
CA ASN A 163 -21.80 7.10 12.25
C ASN A 163 -23.10 6.78 12.98
N MET A 164 -24.15 6.34 12.26
CA MET A 164 -25.41 5.90 12.85
C MET A 164 -25.22 4.63 13.69
N GLY A 165 -24.44 3.67 13.19
CA GLY A 165 -24.08 2.45 13.93
C GLY A 165 -23.31 2.77 15.22
N ARG A 166 -22.29 3.63 15.12
CA ARG A 166 -21.49 4.06 16.29
C ARG A 166 -22.32 4.78 17.35
N ARG A 167 -23.35 5.54 16.95
CA ARG A 167 -24.27 6.21 17.89
C ARG A 167 -25.27 5.27 18.56
N ARG A 168 -25.53 4.08 18.02
CA ARG A 168 -26.45 3.09 18.62
C ARG A 168 -25.78 2.14 19.62
N THR A 169 -24.44 2.09 19.63
CA THR A 169 -23.65 1.25 20.55
C THR A 169 -23.08 2.02 21.75
N LEU A 170 -23.39 3.32 21.87
CA LEU A 170 -23.17 4.15 23.06
C LEU A 170 -24.50 4.34 23.78
#